data_AF-A0A2I1EKE1-F1
#
_entry.id   AF-A0A2I1EKE1-F1
#
_cell.length_a   1.000
_cell.length_b   1.000
_cell.length_c   1.000
_cell.angle_alpha   90.00
_cell.angle_beta   90.00
_cell.angle_gamma   90.00
#
_symmetry.space_group_name_H-M   'P 1'
#
loop_
_entity.id
_entity.type
_entity.pdbx_description
1 polymer ?
#
loop_
_entity_poly.entity_id
_entity_poly.type
_entity_poly.pdbx_seq_one_letter_code
_entity_poly.pdbx_strand_id
1 'polypeptide(L)'
;MSQKSSLHYYEDGDVILIVQDTAFCLHQNYLSMASKVFRDMFSCATSYMADELHELPRINITDTSSLAFENFLSFIYPQKFVSITWDNIEEFCRIGDKYEFSSVLEAAEKFLESHFHENPLLSLILSDRYYFNIVYKESSKLVLNELQKYRQNSQFLLLSYKTKSAIFERYLDFTISITTIRSLKQRKNFKHHSLCSLTKHDQEINKWYETFFEKYEMLNNTNNNNIMLSPSKSISIIIKCLMEFWSDYINGTWSECDYRFFNDYLAEQFVSHFGNFEPLKYEKSKKDAEHYMFIELKD
;
A
#
# COMPACT_ATOMS: atom_id res chain seq x y z
N MET A 1 -39.63 -13.53 15.49
CA MET A 1 -40.10 -12.20 15.06
C MET A 1 -38.90 -11.28 15.11
N SER A 2 -38.62 -10.53 14.05
CA SER A 2 -37.49 -9.60 14.03
C SER A 2 -37.81 -8.35 14.87
N GLN A 3 -36.85 -7.90 15.68
CA GLN A 3 -36.93 -6.68 16.47
C GLN A 3 -36.71 -5.45 15.58
N LYS A 4 -37.49 -4.38 15.78
CA LYS A 4 -37.28 -3.12 15.05
C LYS A 4 -36.00 -2.44 15.54
N SER A 5 -35.16 -1.94 14.62
CA SER A 5 -34.04 -1.06 14.99
C SER A 5 -34.56 0.18 15.71
N SER A 6 -33.89 0.59 16.78
CA SER A 6 -34.22 1.81 17.51
C SER A 6 -33.72 3.08 16.81
N LEU A 7 -32.74 2.95 15.91
CA LEU A 7 -32.12 4.06 15.20
C LEU A 7 -32.66 4.20 13.78
N HIS A 8 -32.69 3.11 13.02
CA HIS A 8 -33.02 3.11 11.59
C HIS A 8 -34.32 2.34 11.33
N TYR A 9 -35.40 2.84 11.91
CA TYR A 9 -36.77 2.42 11.60
C TYR A 9 -37.61 3.67 11.33
N TYR A 10 -37.65 4.08 10.07
CA TYR A 10 -38.34 5.29 9.63
C TYR A 10 -39.83 5.02 9.39
N GLU A 11 -40.70 5.88 9.92
CA GLU A 11 -42.16 5.74 9.75
C GLU A 11 -42.59 5.93 8.29
N ASP A 12 -41.85 6.75 7.54
CA ASP A 12 -42.03 7.03 6.12
C ASP A 12 -41.21 6.11 5.20
N GLY A 13 -40.60 5.05 5.74
CA GLY A 13 -39.84 4.07 4.97
C GLY A 13 -40.74 3.23 4.04
N ASP A 14 -40.22 2.93 2.85
CA ASP A 14 -40.89 2.19 1.78
C ASP A 14 -40.24 0.82 1.48
N VAL A 15 -39.27 0.40 2.32
CA VAL A 15 -38.65 -0.94 2.28
C VAL A 15 -38.20 -1.39 3.66
N ILE A 16 -38.31 -2.69 3.94
CA ILE A 16 -37.79 -3.31 5.16
C ILE A 16 -36.60 -4.22 4.81
N LEU A 17 -35.42 -3.90 5.34
CA LEU A 17 -34.27 -4.80 5.31
C LEU A 17 -34.22 -5.58 6.63
N ILE A 18 -34.11 -6.91 6.54
CA ILE A 18 -33.98 -7.80 7.69
C ILE A 18 -32.55 -8.31 7.73
N VAL A 19 -31.82 -7.97 8.79
CA VAL A 19 -30.44 -8.41 9.02
C VAL A 19 -30.42 -9.17 10.34
N GLN A 20 -30.08 -10.46 10.30
CA GLN A 20 -30.23 -11.37 11.43
C GLN A 20 -31.66 -11.32 12.00
N ASP A 21 -31.82 -10.89 13.25
CA ASP A 21 -33.08 -10.74 13.97
C ASP A 21 -33.55 -9.28 14.04
N THR A 22 -32.92 -8.35 13.33
CA THR A 22 -33.27 -6.92 13.34
C THR A 22 -33.90 -6.48 12.02
N ALA A 23 -34.99 -5.71 12.10
CA ALA A 23 -35.69 -5.11 10.98
C ALA A 23 -35.39 -3.60 10.91
N PHE A 24 -34.96 -3.16 9.73
CA PHE A 24 -34.66 -1.77 9.40
C PHE A 24 -35.69 -1.28 8.39
N CYS A 25 -36.47 -0.25 8.74
CA CYS A 25 -37.42 0.38 7.83
C CYS A 25 -36.73 1.60 7.21
N LEU A 26 -36.49 1.57 5.89
CA LEU A 26 -35.60 2.47 5.15
C LEU A 26 -36.28 3.01 3.89
N HIS A 27 -35.56 3.84 3.14
CA HIS A 27 -36.03 4.48 1.91
C HIS A 27 -35.31 3.94 0.68
N GLN A 28 -36.04 3.38 -0.28
CA GLN A 28 -35.52 2.84 -1.53
C GLN A 28 -34.75 3.89 -2.32
N ASN A 29 -35.21 5.14 -2.33
CA ASN A 29 -34.53 6.24 -3.03
C ASN A 29 -33.12 6.50 -2.45
N TYR A 30 -32.98 6.55 -1.13
CA TYR A 30 -31.67 6.76 -0.48
C TYR A 30 -30.70 5.62 -0.81
N LEU A 31 -31.17 4.38 -0.67
CA LEU A 31 -30.37 3.19 -0.99
C LEU A 31 -30.02 3.12 -2.48
N SER A 32 -30.93 3.48 -3.38
CA SER A 32 -30.72 3.49 -4.85
C SER A 32 -29.72 4.56 -5.30
N MET A 33 -29.73 5.71 -4.62
CA MET A 33 -28.77 6.79 -4.88
C MET A 33 -27.36 6.38 -4.47
N ALA A 34 -27.23 5.67 -3.34
CA ALA A 34 -25.94 5.32 -2.77
C ALA A 34 -25.39 3.97 -3.27
N SER A 35 -26.25 3.07 -3.77
CA SER A 35 -25.89 1.72 -4.23
C SER A 35 -26.54 1.39 -5.57
N LYS A 36 -25.71 0.94 -6.51
CA LYS A 36 -26.18 0.42 -7.80
C LYS A 36 -26.94 -0.90 -7.65
N VAL A 37 -26.47 -1.80 -6.79
CA VAL A 37 -27.16 -3.08 -6.52
C VAL A 37 -28.58 -2.85 -6.04
N PHE A 38 -28.78 -1.94 -5.08
CA PHE A 38 -30.12 -1.63 -4.58
C PHE A 38 -30.99 -0.94 -5.63
N ARG A 39 -30.43 0.00 -6.40
CA ARG A 39 -31.16 0.64 -7.51
C ARG A 39 -31.67 -0.36 -8.53
N ASP A 40 -30.81 -1.28 -8.95
CA ASP A 40 -31.15 -2.29 -9.95
C ASP A 40 -32.16 -3.29 -9.36
N MET A 41 -31.97 -3.71 -8.10
CA MET A 41 -32.88 -4.59 -7.37
C MET A 41 -34.31 -4.02 -7.29
N PHE A 42 -34.47 -2.74 -6.92
CA PHE A 42 -35.79 -2.10 -6.82
C PHE A 42 -36.42 -1.84 -8.19
N SER A 43 -35.61 -1.52 -9.20
CA SER A 43 -36.08 -1.35 -10.59
C SER A 43 -36.60 -2.66 -11.18
N CYS A 44 -36.00 -3.80 -10.84
CA CYS A 44 -36.51 -5.11 -11.25
C CYS A 44 -37.75 -5.55 -10.45
N ALA A 45 -37.80 -5.26 -9.14
CA ALA A 45 -38.89 -5.69 -8.27
C ALA A 45 -40.23 -5.02 -8.60
N THR A 46 -40.22 -3.79 -9.10
CA THR A 46 -41.41 -3.04 -9.54
C THR A 46 -42.16 -3.72 -10.70
N SER A 47 -41.53 -4.69 -11.40
CA SER A 47 -42.19 -5.46 -12.46
C SER A 47 -43.02 -6.67 -11.97
N TYR A 48 -42.84 -7.12 -10.73
CA TYR A 48 -43.47 -8.35 -10.20
C TYR A 48 -44.53 -8.13 -9.11
N MET A 49 -44.57 -6.96 -8.45
CA MET A 49 -45.38 -6.72 -7.24
C MET A 49 -46.63 -5.87 -7.49
N ALA A 50 -47.11 -5.82 -8.73
CA ALA A 50 -48.22 -4.95 -9.10
C ALA A 50 -49.60 -5.39 -8.58
N ASP A 51 -49.75 -6.58 -7.98
CA ASP A 51 -51.10 -7.14 -7.77
C ASP A 51 -51.52 -7.55 -6.34
N GLU A 52 -50.67 -7.81 -5.34
CA GLU A 52 -51.22 -8.31 -4.06
C GLU A 52 -50.47 -7.82 -2.79
N LEU A 53 -51.26 -7.25 -1.87
CA LEU A 53 -51.00 -6.86 -0.46
C LEU A 53 -50.23 -5.56 -0.15
N HIS A 54 -50.84 -4.74 0.72
CA HIS A 54 -50.33 -3.49 1.33
C HIS A 54 -49.07 -3.65 2.22
N GLU A 55 -48.31 -4.73 2.09
CA GLU A 55 -47.12 -4.95 2.91
C GLU A 55 -45.88 -4.35 2.25
N LEU A 56 -45.04 -3.67 3.06
CA LEU A 56 -43.77 -3.14 2.59
C LEU A 56 -42.85 -4.29 2.11
N PRO A 57 -42.13 -4.13 0.99
CA PRO A 57 -41.21 -5.14 0.49
C PRO A 57 -40.13 -5.46 1.52
N ARG A 58 -39.85 -6.76 1.72
CA ARG A 58 -38.90 -7.27 2.71
C ARG A 58 -37.72 -7.94 2.05
N ILE A 59 -36.50 -7.51 2.36
CA ILE A 59 -35.27 -8.09 1.82
C ILE A 59 -34.42 -8.63 2.96
N ASN A 60 -34.01 -9.89 2.87
CA ASN A 60 -33.15 -10.52 3.86
C ASN A 60 -31.66 -10.31 3.50
N ILE A 61 -30.88 -9.89 4.48
CA ILE A 61 -29.43 -9.70 4.42
C ILE A 61 -28.80 -10.73 5.37
N THR A 62 -28.16 -11.75 4.81
CA THR A 62 -27.72 -12.93 5.58
C THR A 62 -26.27 -12.87 6.07
N ASP A 63 -25.43 -12.05 5.44
CA ASP A 63 -23.98 -12.14 5.61
C ASP A 63 -23.38 -10.99 6.42
N THR A 64 -24.18 -10.29 7.22
CA THR A 64 -23.74 -9.13 8.02
C THR A 64 -24.42 -9.17 9.39
N SER A 65 -23.74 -8.72 10.44
CA SER A 65 -24.39 -8.56 11.74
C SER A 65 -25.32 -7.34 11.75
N SER A 66 -26.39 -7.39 12.54
CA SER A 66 -27.31 -6.26 12.69
C SER A 66 -26.59 -5.00 13.16
N LEU A 67 -25.64 -5.13 14.09
CA LEU A 67 -24.81 -4.01 14.59
C LEU A 67 -23.91 -3.40 13.50
N ALA A 68 -23.22 -4.22 12.71
CA ALA A 68 -22.36 -3.72 11.63
C ALA A 68 -23.19 -3.01 10.56
N PHE A 69 -24.37 -3.56 10.24
CA PHE A 69 -25.29 -2.95 9.29
C PHE A 69 -25.90 -1.64 9.83
N GLU A 70 -26.24 -1.57 11.12
CA GLU A 70 -26.72 -0.33 11.76
C GLU A 70 -25.66 0.78 11.74
N ASN A 71 -24.40 0.45 12.05
CA ASN A 71 -23.28 1.40 11.94
C ASN A 71 -23.06 1.88 10.50
N PHE A 72 -23.17 0.97 9.53
CA PHE A 72 -23.10 1.30 8.11
C PHE A 72 -24.26 2.22 7.68
N LEU A 73 -25.48 1.96 8.14
CA LEU A 73 -26.63 2.84 7.89
C LEU A 73 -26.40 4.22 8.51
N SER A 74 -25.84 4.30 9.72
CA SER A 74 -25.42 5.55 10.35
C SER A 74 -24.24 6.24 9.65
N PHE A 75 -23.63 5.65 8.62
CA PHE A 75 -22.69 6.36 7.77
C PHE A 75 -23.40 6.99 6.57
N ILE A 76 -24.37 6.30 5.96
CA ILE A 76 -25.05 6.78 4.74
C ILE A 76 -26.33 7.57 5.00
N TYR A 77 -26.93 7.46 6.18
CA TYR A 77 -28.14 8.21 6.58
C TYR A 77 -27.79 9.40 7.49
N PRO A 78 -28.51 10.53 7.36
CA PRO A 78 -28.18 11.77 8.06
C PRO A 78 -28.54 11.80 9.56
N GLN A 79 -29.32 10.85 10.07
CA GLN A 79 -29.87 10.92 11.44
C GLN A 79 -28.80 10.79 12.54
N LYS A 80 -27.82 9.92 12.33
CA LYS A 80 -26.69 9.68 13.23
C LYS A 80 -25.49 9.44 12.33
N PHE A 81 -24.37 10.10 12.62
CA PHE A 81 -23.13 9.93 11.86
C PHE A 81 -22.16 9.02 12.59
N VAL A 82 -21.75 7.93 11.95
CA VAL A 82 -20.67 7.04 12.39
C VAL A 82 -19.52 7.17 11.40
N SER A 83 -18.33 7.56 11.88
CA SER A 83 -17.12 7.64 11.05
C SER A 83 -16.48 6.26 10.84
N ILE A 84 -15.73 6.12 9.74
CA ILE A 84 -14.89 4.94 9.51
C ILE A 84 -13.70 4.97 10.47
N THR A 85 -13.44 3.83 11.11
CA THR A 85 -12.34 3.59 12.05
C THR A 85 -11.76 2.19 11.83
N TRP A 86 -10.65 1.86 12.49
CA TRP A 86 -10.07 0.52 12.45
C TRP A 86 -11.03 -0.59 12.91
N ASP A 87 -11.98 -0.28 13.80
CA ASP A 87 -12.92 -1.26 14.34
C ASP A 87 -14.04 -1.64 13.36
N ASN A 88 -14.35 -0.78 12.39
CA ASN A 88 -15.48 -0.96 11.48
C ASN A 88 -15.10 -1.04 9.99
N ILE A 89 -13.87 -0.67 9.63
CA ILE A 89 -13.45 -0.56 8.23
C ILE A 89 -13.57 -1.86 7.44
N GLU A 90 -13.25 -3.00 8.04
CA GLU A 90 -13.35 -4.30 7.35
C GLU A 90 -14.79 -4.58 6.91
N GLU A 91 -15.75 -4.32 7.80
CA GLU A 91 -17.18 -4.50 7.51
C GLU A 91 -17.71 -3.45 6.55
N PHE A 92 -17.26 -2.20 6.67
CA PHE A 92 -17.66 -1.13 5.75
C PHE A 92 -17.19 -1.42 4.33
N CYS A 93 -15.94 -1.86 4.15
CA CYS A 93 -15.46 -2.26 2.84
C CYS A 93 -16.24 -3.47 2.32
N ARG A 94 -16.53 -4.47 3.16
CA ARG A 94 -17.25 -5.67 2.75
C ARG A 94 -18.68 -5.37 2.30
N ILE A 95 -19.41 -4.53 3.04
CA ILE A 95 -20.76 -4.09 2.68
C ILE A 95 -20.69 -3.20 1.44
N GLY A 96 -19.73 -2.27 1.41
CA GLY A 96 -19.55 -1.32 0.31
C GLY A 96 -19.26 -2.00 -1.02
N ASP A 97 -18.39 -3.01 -1.02
CA ASP A 97 -18.08 -3.83 -2.19
C ASP A 97 -19.27 -4.70 -2.60
N LYS A 98 -19.82 -5.48 -1.66
CA LYS A 98 -20.92 -6.42 -1.95
C LYS A 98 -22.16 -5.75 -2.56
N TYR A 99 -22.48 -4.54 -2.10
CA TYR A 99 -23.67 -3.81 -2.54
C TYR A 99 -23.32 -2.60 -3.43
N GLU A 100 -22.10 -2.49 -3.96
CA GLU A 100 -21.67 -1.37 -4.82
C GLU A 100 -21.97 0.03 -4.23
N PHE A 101 -21.67 0.26 -2.95
CA PHE A 101 -21.64 1.60 -2.34
C PHE A 101 -20.27 2.25 -2.52
N SER A 102 -20.02 2.83 -3.70
CA SER A 102 -18.73 3.43 -4.06
C SER A 102 -18.29 4.53 -3.10
N SER A 103 -19.21 5.36 -2.60
CA SER A 103 -18.91 6.42 -1.62
C SER A 103 -18.34 5.89 -0.30
N VAL A 104 -18.72 4.68 0.08
CA VAL A 104 -18.22 4.02 1.30
C VAL A 104 -16.81 3.50 1.07
N LEU A 105 -16.55 2.87 -0.08
CA LEU A 105 -15.21 2.42 -0.46
C LEU A 105 -14.24 3.59 -0.60
N GLU A 106 -14.65 4.69 -1.22
CA GLU A 106 -13.85 5.92 -1.32
C GLU A 106 -13.52 6.52 0.06
N ALA A 107 -14.49 6.50 0.98
CA ALA A 107 -14.27 6.97 2.35
C ALA A 107 -13.31 6.04 3.12
N ALA A 108 -13.43 4.73 2.92
CA ALA A 108 -12.52 3.75 3.52
C ALA A 108 -11.09 3.91 2.97
N GLU A 109 -10.94 4.11 1.66
CA GLU A 109 -9.63 4.39 1.04
C GLU A 109 -9.01 5.66 1.62
N LYS A 110 -9.76 6.76 1.73
CA LYS A 110 -9.28 8.01 2.35
C LYS A 110 -8.83 7.84 3.80
N PHE A 111 -9.58 7.05 4.57
CA PHE A 111 -9.18 6.72 5.94
C PHE A 111 -7.83 5.98 5.94
N LEU A 112 -7.69 4.94 5.11
CA LEU A 112 -6.46 4.15 5.00
C LEU A 112 -5.28 4.97 4.49
N GLU A 113 -5.45 5.83 3.48
CA GLU A 113 -4.40 6.72 2.99
C GLU A 113 -3.79 7.59 4.10
N SER A 114 -4.62 7.97 5.08
CA SER A 114 -4.22 8.84 6.18
C SER A 114 -3.60 8.05 7.35
N HIS A 115 -3.99 6.78 7.55
CA HIS A 115 -3.67 6.00 8.74
C HIS A 115 -2.87 4.72 8.47
N PHE A 116 -2.46 4.41 7.23
CA PHE A 116 -1.84 3.11 6.90
C PHE A 116 -0.61 2.76 7.73
N HIS A 117 0.11 3.75 8.26
CA HIS A 117 1.28 3.57 9.11
C HIS A 117 0.96 2.99 10.49
N GLU A 118 -0.29 3.15 10.96
CA GLU A 118 -0.76 2.62 12.24
C GLU A 118 -1.00 1.12 12.17
N ASN A 119 -1.54 0.62 11.06
CA ASN A 119 -1.74 -0.81 10.82
C ASN A 119 -1.42 -1.21 9.37
N PRO A 120 -0.12 -1.30 9.01
CA PRO A 120 0.30 -1.50 7.63
C PRO A 120 -0.17 -2.83 7.04
N LEU A 121 -0.21 -3.89 7.86
CA LEU A 121 -0.63 -5.20 7.37
C LEU A 121 -2.11 -5.22 7.01
N LEU A 122 -2.99 -4.68 7.87
CA LEU A 122 -4.41 -4.61 7.57
C LEU A 122 -4.69 -3.68 6.39
N SER A 123 -4.00 -2.53 6.29
CA SER A 123 -4.08 -1.66 5.12
C SER A 123 -3.71 -2.40 3.83
N LEU A 124 -2.65 -3.22 3.86
CA LEU A 124 -2.24 -4.00 2.70
C LEU A 124 -3.27 -5.06 2.33
N ILE A 125 -3.85 -5.75 3.32
CA ILE A 125 -4.90 -6.76 3.10
C ILE A 125 -6.15 -6.13 2.47
N LEU A 126 -6.60 -5.00 2.98
CA LEU A 126 -7.79 -4.32 2.46
C LEU A 126 -7.53 -3.74 1.07
N SER A 127 -6.37 -3.13 0.86
CA SER A 127 -6.03 -2.57 -0.45
C SER A 127 -5.77 -3.63 -1.53
N ASP A 128 -5.26 -4.81 -1.17
CA ASP A 128 -5.17 -5.98 -2.06
C ASP A 128 -6.58 -6.47 -2.46
N ARG A 129 -7.50 -6.54 -1.50
CA ARG A 129 -8.87 -7.03 -1.75
C ARG A 129 -9.73 -6.07 -2.57
N TYR A 130 -9.65 -4.78 -2.27
CA TYR A 130 -10.55 -3.75 -2.83
C TYR A 130 -9.84 -2.80 -3.82
N TYR A 131 -8.62 -3.15 -4.24
CA TYR A 131 -7.85 -2.44 -5.28
C TYR A 131 -7.54 -0.97 -4.98
N PHE A 132 -7.26 -0.65 -3.70
CA PHE A 132 -6.85 0.70 -3.28
C PHE A 132 -5.36 0.92 -3.60
N ASN A 133 -5.06 1.24 -4.87
CA ASN A 133 -3.71 1.25 -5.44
C ASN A 133 -2.67 2.05 -4.62
N ILE A 134 -3.05 3.24 -4.15
CA ILE A 134 -2.12 4.10 -3.39
C ILE A 134 -1.85 3.48 -2.01
N VAL A 135 -2.89 3.04 -1.32
CA VAL A 135 -2.78 2.39 -0.01
C VAL A 135 -1.97 1.10 -0.14
N TYR A 136 -2.17 0.33 -1.20
CA TYR A 136 -1.42 -0.90 -1.47
C TYR A 136 0.08 -0.63 -1.57
N LYS A 137 0.47 0.33 -2.41
CA LYS A 137 1.87 0.70 -2.57
C LYS A 137 2.47 1.18 -1.26
N GLU A 138 1.82 2.12 -0.56
CA GLU A 138 2.36 2.74 0.66
C GLU A 138 2.42 1.77 1.84
N SER A 139 1.40 0.92 2.03
CA SER A 139 1.42 -0.10 3.07
C SER A 139 2.45 -1.20 2.79
N SER A 140 2.65 -1.57 1.52
CA SER A 140 3.68 -2.54 1.12
C SER A 140 5.09 -2.10 1.50
N LYS A 141 5.38 -0.79 1.48
CA LYS A 141 6.67 -0.22 1.90
C LYS A 141 7.03 -0.63 3.32
N LEU A 142 6.08 -0.47 4.23
CA LEU A 142 6.26 -0.78 5.64
C LEU A 142 6.28 -2.30 5.89
N VAL A 143 5.41 -3.05 5.21
CA VAL A 143 5.36 -4.51 5.33
C VAL A 143 6.65 -5.17 4.82
N LEU A 144 7.18 -4.74 3.68
CA LEU A 144 8.46 -5.24 3.13
C LEU A 144 9.63 -4.90 4.04
N ASN A 145 9.63 -3.72 4.66
CA ASN A 145 10.73 -3.28 5.51
C ASN A 145 10.84 -4.13 6.79
N GLU A 146 9.71 -4.58 7.34
CA GLU A 146 9.65 -5.45 8.52
C GLU A 146 9.07 -6.84 8.20
N LEU A 147 9.37 -7.40 7.01
CA LEU A 147 8.74 -8.63 6.51
C LEU A 147 8.83 -9.80 7.50
N GLN A 148 9.97 -9.93 8.20
CA GLN A 148 10.17 -11.02 9.16
C GLN A 148 9.17 -10.99 10.32
N LYS A 149 8.77 -9.79 10.76
CA LYS A 149 7.77 -9.58 11.81
C LYS A 149 6.36 -9.86 11.26
N TYR A 150 6.01 -9.29 10.11
CA TYR A 150 4.66 -9.44 9.56
C TYR A 150 4.35 -10.85 9.08
N ARG A 151 5.34 -11.59 8.57
CA ARG A 151 5.16 -12.99 8.15
C ARG A 151 4.67 -13.91 9.28
N GLN A 152 5.00 -13.58 10.53
CA GLN A 152 4.60 -14.35 11.70
C GLN A 152 3.19 -14.01 12.19
N ASN A 153 2.61 -12.90 11.72
CA ASN A 153 1.25 -12.51 12.06
C ASN A 153 0.25 -13.40 11.30
N SER A 154 -0.75 -13.94 12.01
CA SER A 154 -1.79 -14.80 11.42
C SER A 154 -2.59 -14.10 10.31
N GLN A 155 -2.78 -12.78 10.40
CA GLN A 155 -3.47 -11.99 9.37
C GLN A 155 -2.69 -11.95 8.05
N PHE A 156 -1.38 -12.22 8.04
CA PHE A 156 -0.60 -12.29 6.81
C PHE A 156 -1.14 -13.36 5.84
N LEU A 157 -1.82 -14.38 6.36
CA LEU A 157 -2.48 -15.41 5.55
C LEU A 157 -3.65 -14.87 4.72
N LEU A 158 -4.26 -13.76 5.14
CA LEU A 158 -5.39 -13.11 4.47
C LEU A 158 -5.00 -12.38 3.18
N LEU A 159 -3.71 -12.10 2.98
CA LEU A 159 -3.19 -11.58 1.71
C LEU A 159 -3.41 -12.59 0.58
N SER A 160 -3.72 -12.09 -0.60
CA SER A 160 -3.85 -12.87 -1.82
C SER A 160 -2.55 -13.61 -2.13
N TYR A 161 -2.66 -14.72 -2.88
CA TYR A 161 -1.48 -15.43 -3.36
C TYR A 161 -0.56 -14.53 -4.21
N LYS A 162 -1.16 -13.67 -5.05
CA LYS A 162 -0.42 -12.72 -5.91
C LYS A 162 0.41 -11.76 -5.08
N THR A 163 -0.19 -11.13 -4.06
CA THR A 163 0.52 -10.19 -3.19
C THR A 163 1.61 -10.88 -2.37
N LYS A 164 1.33 -12.07 -1.81
CA LYS A 164 2.37 -12.84 -1.12
C LYS A 164 3.55 -13.18 -2.02
N SER A 165 3.30 -13.64 -3.25
CA SER A 165 4.36 -13.92 -4.24
C SER A 165 5.18 -12.66 -4.53
N ALA A 166 4.51 -11.54 -4.83
CA ALA A 166 5.18 -10.27 -5.13
C ALA A 166 6.04 -9.75 -3.96
N ILE A 167 5.57 -9.88 -2.71
CA ILE A 167 6.35 -9.52 -1.52
C ILE A 167 7.61 -10.38 -1.41
N PHE A 168 7.46 -11.71 -1.54
CA PHE A 168 8.59 -12.62 -1.41
C PHE A 168 9.59 -12.49 -2.55
N GLU A 169 9.13 -12.34 -3.79
CA GLU A 169 9.97 -12.06 -4.96
C GLU A 169 10.75 -10.77 -4.77
N ARG A 170 10.08 -9.66 -4.45
CA ARG A 170 10.74 -8.36 -4.26
C ARG A 170 11.78 -8.40 -3.14
N TYR A 171 11.48 -9.08 -2.04
CA TYR A 171 12.40 -9.22 -0.91
C TYR A 171 13.58 -10.15 -1.22
N LEU A 172 13.34 -11.24 -1.96
CA LEU A 172 14.38 -12.15 -2.42
C LEU A 172 15.33 -11.45 -3.38
N ASP A 173 14.80 -10.73 -4.38
CA ASP A 173 15.58 -9.95 -5.34
C ASP A 173 16.51 -8.99 -4.59
N PHE A 174 15.97 -8.23 -3.65
CA PHE A 174 16.78 -7.33 -2.82
C PHE A 174 17.86 -8.04 -2.02
N THR A 175 17.53 -9.19 -1.42
CA THR A 175 18.51 -9.99 -0.67
C THR A 175 19.64 -10.44 -1.59
N ILE A 176 19.32 -10.93 -2.78
CA ILE A 176 20.31 -11.30 -3.80
C ILE A 176 21.15 -10.08 -4.15
N SER A 177 20.54 -8.93 -4.47
CA SER A 177 21.23 -7.69 -4.81
C SER A 177 22.23 -7.24 -3.74
N ILE A 178 21.86 -7.32 -2.47
CA ILE A 178 22.76 -7.03 -1.35
C ILE A 178 23.93 -8.02 -1.33
N THR A 179 23.67 -9.32 -1.44
CA THR A 179 24.75 -10.34 -1.43
C THR A 179 25.69 -10.22 -2.63
N THR A 180 25.20 -9.72 -3.76
CA THR A 180 25.97 -9.54 -5.00
C THR A 180 26.40 -8.10 -5.23
N ILE A 181 26.35 -7.19 -4.24
CA ILE A 181 26.65 -5.76 -4.42
C ILE A 181 28.03 -5.51 -5.07
N ARG A 182 29.01 -6.40 -4.83
CA ARG A 182 30.34 -6.33 -5.45
C ARG A 182 30.33 -6.50 -6.97
N SER A 183 29.27 -7.06 -7.56
CA SER A 183 29.14 -7.18 -9.01
C SER A 183 29.00 -5.82 -9.70
N LEU A 184 28.61 -4.75 -8.98
CA LEU A 184 28.54 -3.39 -9.52
C LEU A 184 29.89 -2.90 -10.08
N LYS A 185 31.01 -3.45 -9.59
CA LYS A 185 32.34 -3.18 -10.13
C LYS A 185 32.50 -3.60 -11.60
N GLN A 186 31.64 -4.49 -12.11
CA GLN A 186 31.65 -4.88 -13.52
C GLN A 186 31.11 -3.72 -14.37
N ARG A 187 32.02 -2.99 -15.02
CA ARG A 187 31.72 -1.81 -15.84
C ARG A 187 31.26 -2.16 -17.25
N LYS A 188 30.21 -2.99 -17.36
CA LYS A 188 29.69 -3.41 -18.67
C LYS A 188 29.11 -2.18 -19.37
N ASN A 189 29.61 -1.86 -20.55
CA ASN A 189 29.11 -0.80 -21.44
C ASN A 189 29.34 0.66 -20.98
N PHE A 190 30.11 0.92 -19.92
CA PHE A 190 30.50 2.31 -19.60
C PHE A 190 31.40 2.88 -20.70
N LYS A 191 31.07 4.08 -21.19
CA LYS A 191 31.81 4.78 -22.24
C LYS A 191 32.44 6.05 -21.68
N HIS A 192 33.77 6.08 -21.71
CA HIS A 192 34.54 7.28 -21.37
C HIS A 192 34.30 8.40 -22.41
N HIS A 193 34.39 9.66 -21.97
CA HIS A 193 34.41 10.79 -22.90
C HIS A 193 35.73 10.81 -23.72
N SER A 194 35.71 11.46 -24.88
CA SER A 194 36.79 11.41 -25.88
C SER A 194 38.15 11.94 -25.39
N LEU A 195 38.17 12.81 -24.39
CA LEU A 195 39.38 13.42 -23.84
C LEU A 195 39.85 12.75 -22.54
N CYS A 196 39.25 11.60 -22.17
CA CYS A 196 39.56 10.92 -20.92
C CYS A 196 40.92 10.20 -20.98
N SER A 197 41.69 10.30 -19.91
CA SER A 197 42.76 9.34 -19.65
C SER A 197 42.16 8.04 -19.12
N LEU A 198 41.74 7.15 -20.02
CA LEU A 198 40.99 5.93 -19.69
C LEU A 198 41.64 5.10 -18.57
N THR A 199 42.95 4.84 -18.65
CA THR A 199 43.67 4.02 -17.67
C THR A 199 43.72 4.66 -16.28
N LYS A 200 43.93 5.98 -16.22
CA LYS A 200 44.00 6.70 -14.94
C LYS A 200 42.61 6.78 -14.29
N HIS A 201 41.61 7.17 -15.06
CA HIS A 201 40.24 7.27 -14.58
C HIS A 201 39.69 5.91 -14.16
N ASP A 202 40.03 4.83 -14.87
CA ASP A 202 39.67 3.47 -14.47
C ASP A 202 40.28 3.06 -13.13
N GLN A 203 41.51 3.45 -12.84
CA GLN A 203 42.14 3.21 -11.54
C GLN A 203 41.44 3.99 -10.42
N GLU A 204 41.05 5.24 -10.69
CA GLU A 204 40.29 6.08 -9.76
C GLU A 204 38.91 5.49 -9.45
N ILE A 205 38.17 5.05 -10.47
CA ILE A 205 36.87 4.35 -10.29
C ILE A 205 37.05 3.06 -9.50
N ASN A 206 38.08 2.26 -9.79
CA ASN A 206 38.33 1.02 -9.04
C ASN A 206 38.63 1.30 -7.56
N LYS A 207 39.47 2.30 -7.28
CA LYS A 207 39.78 2.72 -5.91
C LYS A 207 38.51 3.18 -5.18
N TRP A 208 37.64 3.90 -5.89
CA TRP A 208 36.35 4.32 -5.37
C TRP A 208 35.47 3.12 -4.97
N TYR A 209 35.33 2.11 -5.84
CA TYR A 209 34.57 0.90 -5.53
C TYR A 209 35.10 0.17 -4.29
N GLU A 210 36.41 -0.02 -4.16
CA GLU A 210 37.00 -0.65 -2.97
C GLU A 210 36.67 0.13 -1.70
N THR A 211 36.85 1.46 -1.74
CA THR A 211 36.55 2.33 -0.59
C THR A 211 35.05 2.31 -0.24
N PHE A 212 34.18 2.26 -1.25
CA PHE A 212 32.73 2.12 -1.06
C PHE A 212 32.37 0.80 -0.38
N PHE A 213 32.91 -0.32 -0.84
CA PHE A 213 32.62 -1.64 -0.26
C PHE A 213 33.16 -1.77 1.17
N GLU A 214 34.38 -1.28 1.44
CA GLU A 214 34.95 -1.24 2.79
C GLU A 214 34.07 -0.45 3.77
N LYS A 215 33.65 0.76 3.37
CA LYS A 215 32.75 1.60 4.19
C LYS A 215 31.39 0.93 4.40
N TYR A 216 30.81 0.37 3.35
CA TYR A 216 29.53 -0.33 3.43
C TYR A 216 29.61 -1.51 4.41
N GLU A 217 30.65 -2.34 4.32
CA GLU A 217 30.87 -3.46 5.23
C GLU A 217 31.08 -3.01 6.68
N MET A 218 31.86 -1.95 6.89
CA MET A 218 32.04 -1.38 8.22
C MET A 218 30.73 -0.92 8.85
N LEU A 219 29.90 -0.17 8.11
CA LEU A 219 28.62 0.35 8.57
C LEU A 219 27.55 -0.74 8.74
N ASN A 220 27.62 -1.78 7.92
CA ASN A 220 26.75 -2.95 8.04
C ASN A 220 27.12 -3.77 9.29
N ASN A 221 28.41 -4.02 9.54
CA ASN A 221 28.91 -4.84 10.65
C ASN A 221 28.82 -4.16 12.02
N THR A 222 28.79 -2.82 12.09
CA THR A 222 28.65 -2.10 13.38
C THR A 222 27.28 -2.32 14.04
N ASN A 223 26.30 -2.86 13.31
CA ASN A 223 25.04 -3.33 13.86
C ASN A 223 25.21 -4.77 14.42
N ASN A 224 25.90 -4.86 15.56
CA ASN A 224 26.42 -6.03 16.30
C ASN A 224 25.46 -7.22 16.62
N ASN A 225 24.34 -7.42 15.92
CA ASN A 225 23.31 -8.38 16.32
C ASN A 225 23.02 -9.54 15.34
N ASN A 226 23.83 -9.81 14.32
CA ASN A 226 23.57 -10.89 13.33
C ASN A 226 22.17 -10.82 12.66
N ILE A 227 21.45 -9.70 12.81
CA ILE A 227 20.13 -9.46 12.23
C ILE A 227 20.38 -8.71 10.92
N MET A 228 19.93 -9.29 9.81
CA MET A 228 19.95 -8.63 8.51
C MET A 228 19.25 -7.26 8.63
N LEU A 229 19.93 -6.20 8.19
CA LEU A 229 19.37 -4.86 8.19
C LEU A 229 18.05 -4.82 7.42
N SER A 230 17.14 -3.96 7.86
CA SER A 230 15.94 -3.70 7.07
C SER A 230 16.34 -3.13 5.70
N PRO A 231 15.53 -3.38 4.66
CA PRO A 231 15.77 -2.81 3.34
C PRO A 231 15.99 -1.29 3.35
N SER A 232 15.19 -0.54 4.12
CA SER A 232 15.33 0.93 4.21
C SER A 232 16.68 1.34 4.80
N LYS A 233 17.12 0.70 5.90
CA LYS A 233 18.41 0.98 6.54
C LYS A 233 19.59 0.64 5.64
N SER A 234 19.51 -0.49 4.93
CA SER A 234 20.54 -0.91 3.98
C SER A 234 20.74 0.12 2.87
N ILE A 235 19.64 0.60 2.28
CA ILE A 235 19.69 1.65 1.27
C ILE A 235 20.14 2.99 1.84
N SER A 236 19.71 3.37 3.04
CA SER A 236 20.18 4.59 3.70
C SER A 236 21.70 4.59 3.90
N ILE A 237 22.28 3.44 4.27
CA ILE A 237 23.75 3.30 4.36
C ILE A 237 24.39 3.46 2.99
N ILE A 238 23.86 2.80 1.95
CA ILE A 238 24.37 2.92 0.57
C ILE A 238 24.33 4.37 0.10
N ILE A 239 23.18 5.05 0.24
CA ILE A 239 23.01 6.46 -0.14
C ILE A 239 23.99 7.33 0.64
N LYS A 240 24.16 7.12 1.95
CA LYS A 240 25.13 7.86 2.75
C LYS A 240 26.55 7.69 2.23
N CYS A 241 26.97 6.45 1.93
CA CYS A 241 28.29 6.19 1.33
C CYS A 241 28.45 6.94 0.00
N LEU A 242 27.44 6.90 -0.88
CA LEU A 242 27.45 7.62 -2.16
C LEU A 242 27.55 9.15 -1.97
N MET A 243 26.79 9.70 -1.03
CA MET A 243 26.75 11.14 -0.74
C MET A 243 28.05 11.66 -0.13
N GLU A 244 28.73 10.88 0.72
CA GLU A 244 30.06 11.24 1.23
C GLU A 244 31.07 11.41 0.09
N PHE A 245 31.06 10.50 -0.89
CA PHE A 245 31.92 10.63 -2.08
C PHE A 245 31.54 11.84 -2.95
N TRP A 246 30.25 12.14 -3.06
CA TRP A 246 29.78 13.37 -3.72
C TRP A 246 30.16 14.64 -2.96
N SER A 247 30.26 14.61 -1.64
CA SER A 247 30.72 15.76 -0.85
C SER A 247 32.22 16.00 -1.02
N ASP A 248 33.02 14.94 -1.04
CA ASP A 248 34.44 15.02 -1.37
C ASP A 248 34.66 15.56 -2.79
N TYR A 249 33.68 15.33 -3.69
CA TYR A 249 33.63 15.91 -5.04
C TYR A 249 33.39 17.41 -5.07
N ILE A 250 32.38 17.95 -4.39
CA ILE A 250 32.07 19.40 -4.44
C ILE A 250 33.30 20.25 -4.05
N ASN A 251 34.18 19.69 -3.22
CA ASN A 251 35.41 20.33 -2.78
C ASN A 251 36.61 20.13 -3.74
N GLY A 252 36.45 19.43 -4.86
CA GLY A 252 37.45 19.15 -5.89
C GLY A 252 37.00 19.49 -7.32
N THR A 253 37.81 19.16 -8.33
CA THR A 253 37.50 19.38 -9.76
C THR A 253 37.24 18.03 -10.45
N TRP A 254 35.99 17.72 -10.84
CA TRP A 254 35.73 16.53 -11.66
C TRP A 254 35.90 16.81 -13.15
N SER A 255 36.27 15.75 -13.85
CA SER A 255 36.13 15.69 -15.29
C SER A 255 34.68 15.44 -15.70
N GLU A 256 34.35 15.78 -16.95
CA GLU A 256 33.11 15.36 -17.62
C GLU A 256 32.90 13.82 -17.53
N CYS A 257 33.99 13.04 -17.45
CA CYS A 257 33.89 11.59 -17.35
C CYS A 257 33.34 11.12 -16.01
N ASP A 258 33.73 11.78 -14.92
CA ASP A 258 33.27 11.43 -13.58
C ASP A 258 31.76 11.71 -13.46
N TYR A 259 31.32 12.86 -13.99
CA TYR A 259 29.88 13.21 -13.98
C TYR A 259 29.04 12.12 -14.66
N ARG A 260 29.46 11.66 -15.85
CA ARG A 260 28.78 10.57 -16.58
C ARG A 260 28.84 9.24 -15.85
N PHE A 261 29.95 8.95 -15.17
CA PHE A 261 30.06 7.72 -14.38
C PHE A 261 29.07 7.72 -13.22
N PHE A 262 29.00 8.79 -12.42
CA PHE A 262 28.20 8.81 -11.20
C PHE A 262 26.71 9.12 -11.43
N ASN A 263 26.39 10.10 -12.28
CA ASN A 263 25.00 10.53 -12.48
C ASN A 263 24.24 9.66 -13.47
N ASP A 264 24.92 9.13 -14.49
CA ASP A 264 24.26 8.34 -15.53
C ASP A 264 24.49 6.85 -15.28
N TYR A 265 25.74 6.39 -15.40
CA TYR A 265 26.06 4.96 -15.37
C TYR A 265 25.76 4.33 -14.01
N LEU A 266 26.29 4.88 -12.93
CA LEU A 266 26.19 4.30 -11.60
C LEU A 266 24.73 4.33 -11.12
N ALA A 267 24.01 5.45 -11.32
CA ALA A 267 22.60 5.56 -11.01
C ALA A 267 21.75 4.49 -11.73
N GLU A 268 21.98 4.30 -13.04
CA GLU A 268 21.31 3.25 -13.82
C GLU A 268 21.64 1.85 -13.29
N GLN A 269 22.92 1.58 -12.96
CA GLN A 269 23.31 0.30 -12.37
C GLN A 269 22.65 0.07 -11.01
N PHE A 270 22.53 1.09 -10.16
CA PHE A 270 21.85 0.97 -8.87
C PHE A 270 20.37 0.62 -9.04
N VAL A 271 19.66 1.33 -9.92
CA VAL A 271 18.24 1.06 -10.20
C VAL A 271 18.06 -0.33 -10.79
N SER A 272 18.91 -0.73 -11.75
CA SER A 272 18.89 -2.07 -12.35
C SER A 272 19.18 -3.16 -11.33
N HIS A 273 20.11 -2.90 -10.40
CA HIS A 273 20.56 -3.89 -9.44
C HIS A 273 19.62 -4.04 -8.23
N PHE A 274 19.09 -2.95 -7.68
CA PHE A 274 18.27 -2.98 -6.46
C PHE A 274 16.77 -2.79 -6.71
N GLY A 275 16.38 -2.34 -7.91
CA GLY A 275 15.04 -1.86 -8.21
C GLY A 275 14.76 -0.49 -7.59
N ASN A 276 13.53 -0.02 -7.76
CA ASN A 276 13.12 1.30 -7.27
C ASN A 276 12.90 1.32 -5.76
N PHE A 277 13.24 2.46 -5.16
CA PHE A 277 12.94 2.82 -3.78
C PHE A 277 12.29 4.19 -3.73
N GLU A 278 11.33 4.36 -2.84
CA GLU A 278 10.63 5.63 -2.68
C GLU A 278 10.40 5.94 -1.20
N PRO A 279 10.40 7.23 -0.81
CA PRO A 279 9.91 7.62 0.51
C PRO A 279 8.41 7.40 0.62
N LEU A 280 7.92 7.39 1.86
CA LEU A 280 6.48 7.39 2.12
C LEU A 280 5.84 8.68 1.57
N LYS A 281 4.58 8.59 1.14
CA LYS A 281 3.84 9.71 0.53
C LYS A 281 3.91 11.00 1.37
N TYR A 282 3.76 10.88 2.70
CA TYR A 282 3.79 12.02 3.62
C TYR A 282 5.21 12.48 4.00
N GLU A 283 6.26 11.75 3.58
CA GLU A 283 7.66 12.07 3.89
C GLU A 283 8.42 12.65 2.70
N LYS A 284 7.82 12.73 1.51
CA LYS A 284 8.47 13.22 0.28
C LYS A 284 9.15 14.59 0.40
N SER A 285 8.68 15.45 1.29
CA SER A 285 9.25 16.78 1.52
C SER A 285 10.32 16.82 2.61
N LYS A 286 10.54 15.72 3.34
CA LYS A 286 11.56 15.65 4.40
C LYS A 286 12.94 15.51 3.78
N LYS A 287 13.90 16.29 4.28
CA LYS A 287 15.30 16.29 3.81
C LYS A 287 15.98 14.92 3.96
N ASP A 288 15.65 14.18 5.01
CA ASP A 288 16.25 12.88 5.35
C ASP A 288 15.22 11.75 5.34
N ALA A 289 14.32 11.75 4.34
CA ALA A 289 13.27 10.74 4.22
C ALA A 289 13.88 9.33 4.04
N GLU A 290 13.35 8.35 4.78
CA GLU A 290 13.70 6.95 4.55
C GLU A 290 13.13 6.48 3.21
N HIS A 291 13.88 5.61 2.52
CA HIS A 291 13.51 5.08 1.22
C HIS A 291 13.17 3.60 1.34
N TYR A 292 12.05 3.19 0.75
CA TYR A 292 11.48 1.86 0.93
C TYR A 292 11.31 1.15 -0.42
N MET A 293 11.53 -0.17 -0.41
CA MET A 293 11.03 -1.02 -1.49
C MET A 293 9.52 -1.07 -1.43
N PHE A 294 8.88 -1.28 -2.57
CA PHE A 294 7.45 -1.42 -2.67
C PHE A 294 7.08 -2.41 -3.75
N ILE A 295 5.82 -2.80 -3.76
CA ILE A 295 5.15 -3.48 -4.86
C ILE A 295 3.91 -2.69 -5.26
N GLU A 296 3.48 -2.85 -6.49
CA GLU A 296 2.28 -2.21 -7.04
C GLU A 296 1.29 -3.29 -7.48
N LEU A 297 0.00 -2.98 -7.43
CA LEU A 297 -1.01 -3.85 -8.02
C LEU A 297 -0.79 -3.87 -9.54
N LYS A 298 -0.74 -5.09 -10.09
CA LYS A 298 -0.72 -5.28 -11.55
C LYS A 298 -2.17 -5.38 -12.01
N ASP A 299 -2.53 -4.59 -13.01
CA ASP A 299 -3.82 -4.66 -13.70
C ASP A 299 -4.08 -6.06 -14.29
#